data_AF-A0A5T5BPC1-F1
#
_entry.id   AF-A0A5T5BPC1-F1
#
_cell.length_a   1.000
_cell.length_b   1.000
_cell.length_c   1.000
_cell.angle_alpha   90.00
_cell.angle_beta   90.00
_cell.angle_gamma   90.00
#
_symmetry.space_group_name_H-M   'P 1'
#
loop_
_entity.id
_entity.type
_entity.pdbx_description
1 polymer ?
#
loop_
_entity_poly.entity_id
_entity_poly.type
_entity_poly.pdbx_seq_one_letter_code
_entity_poly.pdbx_strand_id
1 'polypeptide(L)' 'MDSCPQRALDFGPVDELRAKYGTENQIAPLPSASFTHPNLIIKPHPKARPTGDTEGAIMNIREVRHA' A
#
# COMPACT_ATOMS: atom_id res chain seq x y z
N MET A 1 -7.61 11.41 -11.62
CA MET A 1 -8.45 11.10 -10.44
C MET A 1 -9.86 10.68 -10.82
N ASP A 2 -10.37 11.06 -11.99
CA ASP A 2 -11.75 10.71 -12.41
C ASP A 2 -11.96 9.23 -12.77
N SER A 3 -10.90 8.43 -12.87
CA SER A 3 -10.98 7.02 -13.26
C SER A 3 -11.20 6.06 -12.08
N CYS A 4 -11.16 6.51 -10.82
CA CYS A 4 -11.43 5.66 -9.67
C CYS A 4 -12.91 5.79 -9.25
N PRO A 5 -13.82 4.92 -9.73
CA PRO A 5 -15.25 5.04 -9.40
C PRO A 5 -15.50 4.88 -7.89
N GLN A 6 -14.63 4.16 -7.20
CA GLN A 6 -14.73 3.95 -5.75
C GLN A 6 -14.17 5.12 -4.93
N ARG A 7 -13.52 6.11 -5.56
CA ARG A 7 -12.82 7.22 -4.89
C ARG A 7 -11.85 6.72 -3.81
N ALA A 8 -11.24 5.56 -4.06
CA ALA A 8 -10.31 4.92 -3.14
C ALA A 8 -8.91 5.52 -3.21
N LEU A 9 -8.59 6.19 -4.33
CA LEU A 9 -7.35 6.92 -4.50
C LEU A 9 -7.64 8.41 -4.28
N ASP A 10 -6.71 9.12 -3.64
CA ASP A 10 -6.64 10.59 -3.61
C ASP A 10 -5.21 11.03 -3.99
N PHE A 11 -5.03 12.19 -4.63
CA PHE A 11 -3.72 12.70 -5.09
C PHE A 11 -3.60 14.19 -4.76
N GLY A 12 -2.46 14.58 -4.21
CA GLY A 12 -2.20 15.95 -3.79
C GLY A 12 -0.90 16.06 -2.99
N PRO A 13 -0.65 17.22 -2.37
CA PRO A 13 0.49 17.42 -1.47
C PRO A 13 0.50 16.41 -0.32
N VAL A 14 1.64 15.78 -0.06
CA VAL A 14 1.74 14.66 0.88
C VAL A 14 1.38 15.05 2.32
N ASP A 15 1.70 16.27 2.74
CA ASP A 15 1.44 16.73 4.11
C ASP A 15 -0.07 16.91 4.37
N GLU A 16 -0.81 17.39 3.37
CA GLU A 16 -2.27 17.50 3.43
C GLU A 16 -2.93 16.12 3.48
N LEU A 17 -2.45 15.19 2.63
CA LEU A 17 -2.94 13.82 2.61
C LEU A 17 -2.64 13.10 3.93
N ARG A 18 -1.46 13.32 4.52
CA ARG A 18 -1.07 12.76 5.82
C ARG A 18 -1.95 13.28 6.96
N ALA A 19 -2.26 14.57 6.95
CA ALA A 19 -3.18 15.15 7.92
C ALA A 19 -4.59 14.54 7.82
N LYS A 20 -5.05 14.24 6.60
CA LYS A 20 -6.38 13.70 6.32
C LYS A 20 -6.50 12.19 6.58
N TYR A 21 -5.47 11.42 6.25
CA TYR A 21 -5.54 9.95 6.21
C TYR A 21 -4.57 9.23 7.15
N GLY A 22 -3.64 9.95 7.79
CA GLY A 22 -2.57 9.39 8.60
C GLY A 22 -1.31 9.11 7.78
N THR A 23 -0.36 8.42 8.38
CA THR A 23 1.01 8.26 7.85
C THR A 23 1.38 6.83 7.49
N GLU A 24 0.45 5.88 7.62
CA GLU A 24 0.74 4.47 7.34
C GLU A 24 1.09 4.27 5.86
N ASN A 25 2.22 3.65 5.61
CA ASN A 25 2.78 3.44 4.27
C ASN A 25 3.58 2.14 4.15
N GLN A 26 3.45 1.24 5.12
CA GLN A 26 4.15 -0.02 5.20
C GLN A 26 3.22 -1.15 5.67
N ILE A 27 2.74 -1.96 4.72
CA ILE A 27 1.94 -3.16 4.96
C ILE A 27 2.47 -4.30 4.10
N ALA A 28 2.26 -5.55 4.48
CA ALA A 28 2.62 -6.67 3.61
C ALA A 28 1.85 -6.61 2.28
N PRO A 29 2.49 -6.95 1.15
CA PRO A 29 3.87 -7.45 1.02
C PRO A 29 4.93 -6.37 0.79
N LEU A 30 4.63 -5.08 0.99
CA LEU A 30 5.57 -4.00 0.76
C LEU A 30 6.75 -4.07 1.75
N PRO A 31 7.98 -3.74 1.32
CA PRO A 31 9.14 -3.64 2.20
C PRO A 31 9.03 -2.42 3.14
N SER A 32 9.97 -2.30 4.08
CA SER A 32 10.01 -1.15 4.99
C SER A 32 10.04 0.17 4.22
N ALA A 33 9.26 1.15 4.68
CA ALA A 33 9.24 2.49 4.08
C ALA A 33 10.62 3.20 4.14
N SER A 34 11.54 2.77 5.02
CA SER A 34 12.89 3.31 5.15
C SER A 34 13.78 3.11 3.91
N PHE A 35 13.45 2.14 3.04
CA PHE A 35 14.24 1.88 1.83
C PHE A 35 14.12 3.00 0.80
N THR A 36 12.91 3.55 0.62
CA THR A 36 12.64 4.50 -0.49
C THR A 36 11.91 5.76 -0.05
N HIS A 37 11.48 5.86 1.21
CA HIS A 37 10.74 7.00 1.75
C HIS A 37 9.54 7.39 0.87
N PRO A 38 8.59 6.46 0.62
CA PRO A 38 7.55 6.67 -0.38
C PRO A 38 6.57 7.78 0.01
N ASN A 39 6.19 8.59 -0.98
CA ASN A 39 5.03 9.49 -0.90
C ASN A 39 3.74 8.72 -1.17
N LEU A 40 3.49 7.71 -0.34
CA LEU A 40 2.34 6.84 -0.37
C LEU A 40 1.70 6.83 1.02
N ILE A 41 0.38 6.81 1.06
CA ILE A 41 -0.39 6.61 2.29
C ILE A 41 -1.40 5.52 1.98
N ILE A 42 -1.51 4.55 2.88
CA ILE A 42 -2.42 3.42 2.76
C ILE A 42 -3.32 3.46 3.98
N LYS A 43 -4.63 3.47 3.76
CA LYS A 43 -5.59 3.12 4.81
C LYS A 43 -5.78 1.60 4.78
N PRO A 44 -5.14 0.84 5.69
CA PRO A 44 -5.23 -0.61 5.64
C PRO A 44 -6.67 -1.09 5.88
N HIS A 45 -7.05 -2.16 5.18
CA HIS A 45 -8.22 -2.94 5.56
C HIS A 45 -7.99 -3.53 6.98
N PRO A 46 -9.03 -3.74 7.82
CA PRO A 46 -8.87 -4.32 9.16
C PRO A 46 -8.15 -5.68 9.25
N LYS A 47 -8.02 -6.39 8.12
CA LYS A 47 -7.30 -7.67 8.01
C LYS A 47 -5.94 -7.55 7.29
N ALA A 48 -5.50 -6.33 6.98
CA ALA A 48 -4.18 -6.12 6.41
C ALA A 48 -3.11 -6.60 7.40
N ARG A 49 -2.00 -7.11 6.86
CA ARG A 49 -0.88 -7.62 7.65
C ARG A 49 0.27 -6.63 7.65
N PRO A 50 1.06 -6.55 8.73
CA PRO A 50 2.22 -5.65 8.79
C PRO A 50 3.30 -6.08 7.80
N THR A 51 4.15 -5.15 7.37
CA THR A 51 5.35 -5.47 6.57
C THR A 51 6.17 -6.58 7.21
N GLY A 52 6.65 -7.52 6.39
CA GLY A 52 7.41 -8.69 6.82
C GLY A 52 6.56 -9.94 7.09
N ASP A 53 5.23 -9.83 7.10
CA ASP A 53 4.34 -10.99 7.16
C ASP A 53 4.48 -11.89 5.92
N THR A 54 4.59 -13.19 6.15
CA THR A 54 4.84 -14.21 5.11
C THR A 54 3.67 -15.17 4.91
N GLU A 55 2.49 -14.90 5.50
CA GLU A 55 1.31 -15.78 5.38
C GLU A 55 0.61 -15.63 4.01
N GLY A 56 1.03 -14.67 3.18
CA GLY A 56 0.52 -14.46 1.83
C GLY A 56 0.88 -15.59 0.86
N ALA A 57 0.07 -15.77 -0.19
CA ALA A 57 0.29 -16.75 -1.24
C ALA A 57 0.22 -16.11 -2.63
N ILE A 58 0.95 -16.70 -3.59
CA ILE A 58 0.91 -16.28 -5.00
C ILE A 58 -0.41 -16.75 -5.61
N MET A 59 -1.29 -15.80 -5.94
CA MET A 59 -2.61 -16.12 -6.53
C MET A 59 -2.55 -16.33 -8.05
N ASN A 60 -1.54 -15.79 -8.72
CA ASN A 60 -1.36 -15.93 -10.17
C ASN A 60 0.04 -16.45 -10.51
N ILE A 61 0.21 -17.77 -10.43
CA ILE A 61 1.51 -18.43 -10.66
C ILE A 61 2.06 -18.22 -12.08
N ARG A 62 1.19 -17.95 -13.06
CA ARG A 62 1.61 -17.73 -14.46
C ARG A 62 2.37 -16.42 -14.66
N GLU A 63 2.17 -15.45 -13.78
CA GLU A 63 2.85 -14.15 -13.83
C GLU A 63 4.19 -14.14 -13.10
N VAL A 64 4.47 -15.19 -12.30
CA VAL A 64 5.71 -15.31 -11.55
C VAL A 64 6.63 -16.28 -12.27
N ARG A 65 7.69 -15.76 -12.89
CA ARG A 65 8.62 -16.56 -13.69
C ARG A 65 9.52 -17.47 -12.85
N HIS A 66 9.67 -17.18 -11.54
CA HIS A 66 10.58 -17.87 -10.61
C HIS A 66 10.03 -17.81 -9.17
N ALA A 67 8.92 -18.50 -8.90
CA ALA A 67 8.36 -18.59 -7.55
C ALA A 67 9.17 -19.52 -6.65
#